data_AF-A0A356QX04-F1
#
_entry.id   AF-A0A356QX04-F1
#
_cell.length_a   1.000
_cell.length_b   1.000
_cell.length_c   1.000
_cell.angle_alpha   90.00
_cell.angle_beta   90.00
_cell.angle_gamma   90.00
#
_symmetry.space_group_name_H-M   'P 1'
#
loop_
_entity.id
_entity.type
_entity.pdbx_description
1 polymer ?
#
loop_
_entity_poly.entity_id
_entity_poly.type
_entity_poly.pdbx_seq_one_letter_code
_entity_poly.pdbx_strand_id
1 'polypeptide(L)'
;MKTGSCHLLATVVITLIAGLAFVKSHTILADDLIPTVSSLNAPAEVVFVDAGAVAACLKAARAGALCLSLDRVLNPSGRLANMRDVRWLLGSYGLTGDEQVVIYADDEKTRDAMAAVFYLAGQDRVGRLINSAQVDLTGKGVAGALSRRVLFVGNVRLENLQPAPFGRVSSAQLAEFVSHLNRDPGALFMWPVGYL
;
A
#
# COMPACT_ATOMS: atom_id res chain seq x y z
N MET A 1 55.22 -14.48 -59.54
CA MET A 1 54.96 -13.64 -58.35
C MET A 1 53.45 -13.65 -58.11
N LYS A 2 53.02 -14.23 -56.97
CA LYS A 2 51.75 -14.07 -56.22
C LYS A 2 50.44 -13.79 -57.00
N THR A 3 49.56 -14.78 -57.20
CA THR A 3 48.52 -15.36 -56.29
C THR A 3 47.25 -14.53 -56.15
N GLY A 4 46.09 -15.17 -56.34
CA GLY A 4 44.79 -14.65 -55.89
C GLY A 4 43.59 -15.41 -56.44
N SER A 5 43.44 -16.69 -56.08
CA SER A 5 42.31 -17.55 -56.44
C SER A 5 41.01 -17.08 -55.77
N CYS A 6 39.94 -16.97 -56.56
CA CYS A 6 38.62 -16.53 -56.14
C CYS A 6 37.80 -17.74 -55.65
N HIS A 7 37.60 -17.88 -54.34
CA HIS A 7 36.67 -18.86 -53.78
C HIS A 7 35.37 -18.14 -53.38
N LEU A 8 34.30 -18.38 -54.14
CA LEU A 8 32.93 -18.01 -53.76
C LEU A 8 32.48 -18.91 -52.60
N LEU A 9 32.27 -18.27 -51.44
CA LEU A 9 31.69 -18.87 -50.24
C LEU A 9 30.19 -19.08 -50.42
N ALA A 10 29.75 -20.29 -50.12
CA ALA A 10 28.34 -20.71 -50.11
C ALA A 10 27.57 -20.00 -48.98
N THR A 11 26.43 -19.41 -49.32
CA THR A 11 25.53 -18.72 -48.40
C THR A 11 24.69 -19.73 -47.62
N VAL A 12 24.93 -19.87 -46.32
CA VAL A 12 24.04 -20.59 -45.39
C VAL A 12 23.04 -19.57 -44.83
N VAL A 13 21.76 -19.71 -45.20
CA VAL A 13 20.67 -18.94 -44.59
C VAL A 13 20.24 -19.67 -43.32
N ILE A 14 20.58 -19.11 -42.16
CA ILE A 14 20.09 -19.59 -40.85
C ILE A 14 18.80 -18.84 -40.55
N THR A 15 17.66 -19.53 -40.67
CA THR A 15 16.36 -18.99 -40.28
C THR A 15 16.22 -19.05 -38.76
N LEU A 16 16.44 -17.92 -38.09
CA LEU A 16 16.18 -17.77 -36.65
C LEU A 16 14.67 -17.56 -36.44
N ILE A 17 13.94 -18.62 -36.10
CA ILE A 17 12.54 -18.48 -35.66
C ILE A 17 12.58 -17.96 -34.22
N ALA A 18 12.44 -16.65 -34.07
CA ALA A 18 12.22 -16.03 -32.78
C ALA A 18 10.88 -16.53 -32.21
N GLY A 19 10.96 -17.40 -31.21
CA GLY A 19 9.82 -17.74 -30.37
C GLY A 19 9.35 -16.49 -29.65
N LEU A 20 8.28 -15.87 -30.16
CA LEU A 20 7.48 -14.89 -29.43
C LEU A 20 6.81 -15.63 -28.27
N ALA A 21 7.56 -15.79 -27.17
CA ALA A 21 6.96 -16.06 -25.88
C ALA A 21 6.10 -14.83 -25.55
N PHE A 22 4.79 -14.93 -25.82
CA PHE A 22 3.81 -14.01 -25.25
C PHE A 22 3.90 -14.14 -23.74
N VAL A 23 4.66 -13.23 -23.12
CA VAL A 23 4.55 -12.98 -21.69
C VAL A 23 3.11 -12.54 -21.47
N LYS A 24 2.29 -13.45 -20.94
CA LYS A 24 0.92 -13.14 -20.52
C LYS A 24 1.07 -12.13 -19.39
N SER A 25 0.94 -10.84 -19.68
CA SER A 25 0.82 -9.82 -18.65
C SER A 25 -0.40 -10.19 -17.80
N HIS A 26 -0.15 -10.69 -16.59
CA HIS A 26 -1.22 -10.86 -15.63
C HIS A 26 -1.54 -9.43 -15.17
N THR A 27 -2.70 -8.91 -15.57
CA THR A 27 -3.27 -7.73 -14.93
C THR A 27 -3.58 -8.13 -13.51
N ILE A 28 -2.63 -7.88 -12.60
CA ILE A 28 -2.86 -7.97 -11.16
C ILE A 28 -3.96 -6.93 -10.87
N LEU A 29 -5.12 -7.38 -10.40
CA LEU A 29 -6.17 -6.46 -9.97
C LEU A 29 -5.75 -5.91 -8.60
N ALA A 30 -6.10 -4.66 -8.22
CA ALA A 30 -5.67 -4.22 -6.89
C ALA A 30 -6.44 -4.82 -5.71
N ASP A 31 -7.53 -5.57 -5.95
CA ASP A 31 -8.04 -6.50 -4.94
C ASP A 31 -7.04 -7.65 -4.67
N ASP A 32 -6.10 -7.93 -5.57
CA ASP A 32 -4.97 -8.82 -5.31
C ASP A 32 -3.84 -8.10 -4.53
N LEU A 33 -3.74 -6.77 -4.65
CA LEU A 33 -2.73 -5.95 -3.98
C LEU A 33 -3.12 -5.55 -2.55
N ILE A 34 -4.38 -5.17 -2.35
CA ILE A 34 -4.98 -4.77 -1.08
C ILE A 34 -6.32 -5.52 -0.93
N PRO A 35 -6.29 -6.83 -0.64
CA PRO A 35 -7.50 -7.66 -0.60
C PRO A 35 -8.55 -7.20 0.40
N THR A 36 -9.80 -7.48 0.06
CA THR A 36 -10.88 -7.38 1.03
C THR A 36 -10.90 -8.62 1.92
N VAL A 37 -11.21 -8.41 3.20
CA VAL A 37 -11.32 -9.45 4.21
C VAL A 37 -12.72 -9.39 4.80
N SER A 38 -13.35 -10.53 4.99
CA SER A 38 -14.76 -10.60 5.42
C SER A 38 -14.95 -10.98 6.90
N SER A 39 -13.86 -11.22 7.64
CA SER A 39 -13.93 -11.60 9.06
C SER A 39 -12.74 -11.09 9.87
N LEU A 40 -13.01 -10.79 11.14
CA LEU A 40 -12.03 -10.42 12.17
C LEU A 40 -11.50 -11.62 12.96
N ASN A 41 -12.04 -12.82 12.69
CA ASN A 41 -11.53 -14.09 13.20
C ASN A 41 -10.28 -14.47 12.41
N ALA A 42 -9.24 -13.65 12.56
CA ALA A 42 -7.93 -13.88 12.01
C ALA A 42 -7.03 -14.52 13.09
N PRO A 43 -5.95 -15.22 12.68
CA PRO A 43 -4.91 -15.66 13.62
C PRO A 43 -4.41 -14.50 14.49
N ALA A 44 -3.86 -14.83 15.66
CA ALA A 44 -3.32 -13.83 16.61
C ALA A 44 -2.23 -12.92 16.00
N GLU A 45 -1.71 -13.26 14.83
CA GLU A 45 -0.65 -12.58 14.10
C GLU A 45 -1.14 -11.41 13.23
N VAL A 46 -2.46 -11.22 13.08
CA VAL A 46 -3.03 -10.09 12.32
C VAL A 46 -3.18 -8.86 13.20
N VAL A 47 -2.59 -7.76 12.76
CA VAL A 47 -2.71 -6.45 13.38
C VAL A 47 -3.92 -5.74 12.80
N PHE A 48 -4.89 -5.40 13.64
CA PHE A 48 -6.06 -4.64 13.22
C PHE A 48 -5.86 -3.16 13.49
N VAL A 49 -6.23 -2.33 12.52
CA VAL A 49 -6.16 -0.87 12.62
C VAL A 49 -7.56 -0.30 12.45
N ASP A 50 -8.02 0.41 13.47
CA ASP A 50 -9.21 1.23 13.40
C ASP A 50 -8.82 2.60 12.84
N ALA A 51 -9.30 2.91 11.63
CA ALA A 51 -9.05 4.18 10.97
C ALA A 51 -10.12 5.25 11.29
N GLY A 52 -11.08 4.93 12.16
CA GLY A 52 -12.11 5.85 12.65
C GLY A 52 -11.60 6.79 13.74
N ALA A 53 -12.53 7.50 14.40
CA ALA A 53 -12.17 8.50 15.41
C ALA A 53 -11.42 7.87 16.60
N VAL A 54 -10.23 8.39 16.91
CA VAL A 54 -9.35 7.84 17.97
C VAL A 54 -10.06 7.69 19.31
N ALA A 55 -10.87 8.67 19.71
CA ALA A 55 -11.59 8.63 20.99
C ALA A 55 -12.63 7.49 21.04
N ALA A 56 -13.30 7.20 19.92
CA ALA A 56 -14.24 6.09 19.82
C ALA A 56 -13.51 4.74 19.84
N CYS A 57 -12.42 4.62 19.06
CA CYS A 57 -11.59 3.42 19.03
C CYS A 57 -11.03 3.06 20.41
N LEU A 58 -10.51 4.03 21.17
CA LEU A 58 -9.95 3.77 22.49
C LEU A 58 -10.99 3.23 23.49
N LYS A 59 -12.27 3.52 23.24
CA LYS A 59 -13.38 3.10 24.10
C LYS A 59 -13.98 1.75 23.70
N ALA A 60 -14.08 1.49 22.40
CA ALA A 60 -14.94 0.44 21.86
C ALA A 60 -14.39 -0.20 20.57
N ALA A 61 -13.08 -0.23 20.35
CA ALA A 61 -12.50 -0.98 19.24
C ALA A 61 -12.44 -2.48 19.54
N ARG A 62 -12.14 -3.28 18.51
CA ARG A 62 -11.67 -4.65 18.71
C ARG A 62 -10.49 -4.63 19.69
N ALA A 63 -10.49 -5.56 20.65
CA ALA A 63 -9.42 -5.63 21.64
C ALA A 63 -8.04 -5.70 20.98
N GLY A 64 -7.13 -4.80 21.39
CA GLY A 64 -5.77 -4.72 20.85
C GLY A 64 -5.64 -4.06 19.47
N ALA A 65 -6.74 -3.59 18.86
CA ALA A 65 -6.67 -2.84 17.61
C ALA A 65 -5.91 -1.51 17.81
N LEU A 66 -5.13 -1.12 16.82
CA LEU A 66 -4.43 0.16 16.80
C LEU A 66 -5.41 1.28 16.44
N CYS A 67 -5.51 2.30 17.28
CA CYS A 67 -6.34 3.48 17.05
C CYS A 67 -5.58 4.52 16.23
N LEU A 68 -5.58 4.37 14.91
CA LEU A 68 -4.84 5.23 14.00
C LEU A 68 -5.76 5.78 12.92
N SER A 69 -6.36 6.93 13.25
CA SER A 69 -7.26 7.67 12.36
C SER A 69 -6.52 8.30 11.17
N LEU A 70 -7.24 8.49 10.06
CA LEU A 70 -6.73 9.12 8.84
C LEU A 70 -6.24 10.56 9.09
N ASP A 71 -6.86 11.30 10.01
CA ASP A 71 -6.42 12.66 10.37
C ASP A 71 -5.01 12.71 10.98
N ARG A 72 -4.46 11.58 11.43
CA ARG A 72 -3.08 11.48 11.94
C ARG A 72 -2.01 11.47 10.86
N VAL A 73 -2.38 11.09 9.64
CA VAL A 73 -1.50 11.15 8.46
C VAL A 73 -1.77 12.39 7.61
N LEU A 74 -2.77 13.19 7.98
CA LEU A 74 -3.09 14.48 7.38
C LEU A 74 -2.66 15.62 8.31
N ASN A 75 -2.32 16.78 7.75
CA ASN A 75 -2.15 17.99 8.53
C ASN A 75 -3.48 18.76 8.66
N PRO A 76 -3.54 19.86 9.46
CA PRO A 76 -4.79 20.60 9.68
C PRO A 76 -5.45 21.18 8.41
N SER A 77 -4.70 21.32 7.32
CA SER A 77 -5.23 21.74 6.02
C SER A 77 -5.66 20.55 5.13
N GLY A 78 -5.69 19.34 5.69
CA GLY A 78 -6.02 18.10 4.98
C GLY A 78 -4.92 17.61 4.04
N ARG A 79 -3.67 18.06 4.18
CA ARG A 79 -2.56 17.57 3.33
C ARG A 79 -1.89 16.36 3.95
N LEU A 80 -1.63 15.35 3.13
CA LEU A 80 -0.91 14.15 3.51
C LEU A 80 0.53 14.45 3.96
N ALA A 81 0.98 13.74 4.98
CA ALA A 81 2.37 13.76 5.43
C ALA A 81 3.30 13.14 4.36
N ASN A 82 4.58 13.52 4.37
CA ASN A 82 5.58 12.84 3.53
C ASN A 82 5.79 11.39 4.01
N MET A 83 6.41 10.55 3.18
CA MET A 83 6.51 9.13 3.48
C MET A 83 7.39 8.83 4.70
N ARG A 84 8.47 9.60 4.90
CA ARG A 84 9.29 9.50 6.11
C ARG A 84 8.48 9.68 7.39
N ASP A 85 7.63 10.70 7.43
CA ASP A 85 6.83 11.03 8.61
C ASP A 85 5.69 10.02 8.82
N VAL A 86 5.08 9.51 7.73
CA VAL A 86 4.14 8.38 7.80
C VAL A 86 4.84 7.16 8.40
N ARG A 87 6.00 6.75 7.89
CA ARG A 87 6.74 5.59 8.40
C ARG A 87 7.19 5.77 9.85
N TRP A 88 7.58 6.98 10.24
CA TRP A 88 7.87 7.30 11.63
C TRP A 88 6.64 7.11 12.52
N LEU A 89 5.48 7.58 12.08
CA LEU A 89 4.21 7.39 12.78
C LEU A 89 3.86 5.91 12.90
N LEU A 90 3.95 5.11 11.82
CA LEU A 90 3.66 3.68 11.88
C LEU A 90 4.57 2.95 12.89
N GLY A 91 5.85 3.32 12.95
CA GLY A 91 6.78 2.79 13.96
C GLY A 91 6.43 3.18 15.41
N SER A 92 5.67 4.26 15.65
CA SER A 92 5.17 4.61 16.99
C SER A 92 4.05 3.69 17.47
N TYR A 93 3.35 3.02 16.54
CA TYR A 93 2.38 1.97 16.82
C TYR A 93 3.02 0.59 16.95
N GLY A 94 4.33 0.46 16.73
CA GLY A 94 5.02 -0.83 16.80
C GLY A 94 5.01 -1.63 15.51
N LEU A 95 4.69 -1.00 14.37
CA LEU A 95 4.66 -1.65 13.06
C LEU A 95 6.04 -1.61 12.40
N THR A 96 6.50 -2.75 11.89
CA THR A 96 7.78 -2.90 11.19
C THR A 96 7.63 -2.90 9.67
N GLY A 97 6.46 -3.31 9.17
CA GLY A 97 6.16 -3.44 7.74
C GLY A 97 5.93 -4.88 7.29
N ASP A 98 6.35 -5.86 8.08
CA ASP A 98 6.30 -7.29 7.73
C ASP A 98 4.99 -7.96 8.19
N GLU A 99 4.25 -7.31 9.09
CA GLU A 99 3.01 -7.82 9.66
C GLU A 99 1.90 -7.89 8.61
N GLN A 100 0.88 -8.71 8.87
CA GLN A 100 -0.38 -8.57 8.16
C GLN A 100 -1.24 -7.53 8.88
N VAL A 101 -1.54 -6.45 8.17
CA VAL A 101 -2.40 -5.37 8.69
C VAL A 101 -3.78 -5.45 8.03
N VAL A 102 -4.84 -5.38 8.84
CA VAL A 102 -6.22 -5.23 8.35
C VAL A 102 -6.80 -3.93 8.85
N ILE A 103 -7.18 -3.07 7.90
CA ILE A 103 -7.78 -1.76 8.16
C ILE A 103 -9.31 -1.89 8.19
N TYR A 104 -9.93 -1.27 9.19
CA TYR A 104 -11.38 -1.11 9.25
C TYR A 104 -11.77 0.30 9.70
N ALA A 105 -12.94 0.76 9.26
CA ALA A 105 -13.60 1.98 9.69
C ALA A 105 -15.08 1.89 9.31
N ASP A 106 -15.92 2.72 9.93
CA ASP A 106 -17.34 2.83 9.57
C ASP A 106 -17.54 3.44 8.17
N ASP A 107 -16.69 4.40 7.80
CA ASP A 107 -16.68 5.01 6.47
C ASP A 107 -15.70 4.27 5.54
N GLU A 108 -16.24 3.73 4.44
CA GLU A 108 -15.46 2.94 3.48
C GLU A 108 -14.34 3.74 2.82
N LYS A 109 -14.56 5.04 2.57
CA LYS A 109 -13.55 5.92 1.96
C LYS A 109 -12.36 6.10 2.90
N THR A 110 -12.63 6.25 4.20
CA THR A 110 -11.61 6.36 5.25
C THR A 110 -10.81 5.06 5.37
N ARG A 111 -11.50 3.92 5.40
CA ARG A 111 -10.85 2.58 5.41
C ARG A 111 -9.91 2.43 4.21
N ASP A 112 -10.41 2.71 3.02
CA ASP A 112 -9.69 2.49 1.77
C ASP A 112 -8.51 3.45 1.65
N ALA A 113 -8.71 4.74 1.95
CA ALA A 113 -7.65 5.74 1.97
C ALA A 113 -6.51 5.32 2.92
N MET A 114 -6.86 4.82 4.11
CA MET A 114 -5.86 4.40 5.07
C MET A 114 -5.13 3.11 4.65
N ALA A 115 -5.83 2.17 4.03
CA ALA A 115 -5.20 0.99 3.43
C ALA A 115 -4.20 1.38 2.33
N ALA A 116 -4.53 2.37 1.51
CA ALA A 116 -3.63 2.92 0.50
C ALA A 116 -2.35 3.50 1.13
N VAL A 117 -2.48 4.23 2.25
CA VAL A 117 -1.33 4.80 2.97
C VAL A 117 -0.39 3.70 3.45
N PHE A 118 -0.92 2.63 4.05
CA PHE A 118 -0.10 1.49 4.49
C PHE A 118 0.58 0.78 3.31
N TYR A 119 -0.17 0.53 2.24
CA TYR A 119 0.33 -0.10 1.03
C TYR A 119 1.50 0.70 0.43
N LEU A 120 1.29 2.01 0.22
CA LEU A 120 2.30 2.91 -0.34
C LEU A 120 3.52 3.06 0.58
N ALA A 121 3.31 3.06 1.91
CA ALA A 121 4.38 3.12 2.90
C ALA A 121 5.28 1.88 2.90
N GLY A 122 4.86 0.79 2.25
CA GLY A 122 5.63 -0.43 2.13
C GLY A 122 5.24 -1.51 3.12
N GLN A 123 4.02 -1.48 3.67
CA GLN A 123 3.50 -2.64 4.39
C GLN A 123 3.34 -3.81 3.41
N ASP A 124 3.91 -4.96 3.77
CA ASP A 124 3.95 -6.14 2.90
C ASP A 124 2.57 -6.69 2.61
N ARG A 125 1.72 -6.80 3.64
CA ARG A 125 0.38 -7.37 3.56
C ARG A 125 -0.64 -6.42 4.18
N VAL A 126 -1.50 -5.85 3.33
CA VAL A 126 -2.57 -4.94 3.74
C VAL A 126 -3.91 -5.50 3.29
N GLY A 127 -4.88 -5.57 4.19
CA GLY A 127 -6.26 -5.96 3.90
C GLY A 127 -7.27 -4.90 4.33
N ARG A 128 -8.44 -4.91 3.70
CA ARG A 128 -9.57 -4.02 4.00
C ARG A 128 -10.74 -4.84 4.53
N LEU A 129 -11.21 -4.55 5.74
CA LEU A 129 -12.39 -5.23 6.26
C LEU A 129 -13.66 -4.71 5.55
N ILE A 130 -14.35 -5.60 4.83
CA ILE A 130 -15.68 -5.36 4.28
C ILE A 130 -16.70 -6.07 5.18
N ASN A 131 -17.75 -5.37 5.61
CA ASN A 131 -18.75 -5.78 6.62
C ASN A 131 -18.34 -5.56 8.10
N SER A 132 -18.33 -4.30 8.53
CA SER A 132 -18.06 -3.90 9.93
C SER A 132 -19.09 -4.41 10.96
N ALA A 133 -20.27 -4.88 10.51
CA ALA A 133 -21.33 -5.40 11.39
C ALA A 133 -20.94 -6.65 12.20
N GLN A 134 -19.75 -7.23 11.97
CA GLN A 134 -19.22 -8.38 12.71
C GLN A 134 -18.03 -8.03 13.62
N VAL A 135 -17.75 -6.75 13.88
CA VAL A 135 -16.72 -6.34 14.84
C VAL A 135 -17.26 -6.43 16.25
N ASP A 136 -16.69 -7.32 17.08
CA ASP A 136 -16.85 -7.25 18.53
C ASP A 136 -16.12 -6.00 19.04
N LEU A 137 -16.88 -4.92 19.16
CA LEU A 137 -16.47 -3.58 19.56
C LEU A 137 -16.50 -3.39 21.10
N THR A 138 -16.45 -4.47 21.87
CA THR A 138 -16.47 -4.39 23.34
C THR A 138 -15.09 -4.21 23.98
N GLY A 139 -14.03 -4.23 23.15
CA GLY A 139 -12.65 -4.12 23.58
C GLY A 139 -12.15 -2.67 23.77
N LYS A 140 -10.87 -2.56 24.16
CA LYS A 140 -10.11 -1.31 24.22
C LYS A 140 -9.05 -1.31 23.13
N GLY A 141 -9.08 -0.32 22.25
CA GLY A 141 -8.01 -0.08 21.29
C GLY A 141 -6.76 0.50 21.95
N VAL A 142 -5.69 0.61 21.16
CA VAL A 142 -4.35 1.01 21.62
C VAL A 142 -3.88 2.23 20.83
N ALA A 143 -3.46 3.28 21.53
CA ALA A 143 -2.84 4.46 20.92
C ALA A 143 -1.36 4.21 20.57
N GLY A 144 -0.84 4.97 19.60
CA GLY A 144 0.59 5.04 19.33
C GLY A 144 1.35 5.66 20.51
N ALA A 145 2.62 5.28 20.68
CA ALA A 145 3.49 5.89 21.66
C ALA A 145 3.97 7.29 21.23
N LEU A 146 4.43 8.11 22.18
CA LEU A 146 5.06 9.41 21.89
C LEU A 146 6.43 9.27 21.21
N SER A 147 7.05 8.10 21.35
CA SER A 147 8.31 7.75 20.69
C SER A 147 8.10 6.54 19.78
N ARG A 148 9.01 6.40 18.82
CA ARG A 148 9.03 5.25 17.92
C ARG A 148 9.36 3.99 18.73
N ARG A 149 8.46 2.99 18.70
CA ARG A 149 8.67 1.70 19.37
C ARG A 149 9.57 0.78 18.54
N VAL A 150 9.40 0.82 17.22
CA VAL A 150 10.16 -0.01 16.27
C VAL A 150 10.46 0.76 14.98
N LEU A 151 11.46 0.31 14.23
CA LEU A 151 11.76 0.86 12.90
C LEU A 151 10.82 0.26 11.84
N PHE A 152 10.10 1.12 11.11
CA PHE A 152 9.35 0.70 9.93
C PHE A 152 10.29 0.60 8.73
N VAL A 153 10.60 -0.61 8.28
CA VAL A 153 11.64 -0.90 7.28
C VAL A 153 11.10 -1.34 5.93
N GLY A 154 9.78 -1.51 5.81
CA GLY A 154 9.11 -1.82 4.55
C GLY A 154 9.53 -0.90 3.39
N ASN A 155 9.63 -1.48 2.19
CA ASN A 155 10.03 -0.76 0.99
C ASN A 155 8.87 0.09 0.48
N VAL A 156 9.06 1.40 0.45
CA VAL A 156 8.08 2.32 -0.14
C VAL A 156 7.83 1.91 -1.59
N ARG A 157 6.55 1.81 -1.99
CA ARG A 157 6.14 1.41 -3.34
C ARG A 157 6.24 2.58 -4.31
N LEU A 158 7.49 2.94 -4.64
CA LEU A 158 7.85 4.10 -5.46
C LEU A 158 7.22 4.04 -6.86
N GLU A 159 7.00 2.85 -7.39
CA GLU A 159 6.36 2.60 -8.69
C GLU A 159 4.93 3.16 -8.77
N ASN A 160 4.24 3.29 -7.63
CA ASN A 160 2.90 3.87 -7.54
C ASN A 160 2.92 5.33 -7.08
N LEU A 161 4.09 5.96 -6.93
CA LEU A 161 4.24 7.32 -6.43
C LEU A 161 4.81 8.24 -7.51
N GLN A 162 4.08 9.33 -7.79
CA GLN A 162 4.60 10.47 -8.53
C GLN A 162 4.83 11.64 -7.59
N PRO A 163 5.96 12.36 -7.71
CA PRO A 163 6.17 13.61 -7.00
C PRO A 163 5.05 14.61 -7.30
N ALA A 164 4.28 14.96 -6.27
CA ALA A 164 3.34 16.06 -6.37
C ALA A 164 4.07 17.38 -6.11
N PRO A 165 3.86 18.44 -6.92
CA PRO A 165 4.10 19.78 -6.43
C PRO A 165 3.29 19.96 -5.13
N PHE A 166 3.88 20.64 -4.15
CA PHE A 166 3.27 20.79 -2.82
C PHE A 166 1.78 21.14 -2.91
N GLY A 167 0.95 20.24 -2.38
CA GLY A 167 -0.45 20.54 -2.07
C GLY A 167 -1.44 20.24 -3.20
N ARG A 168 -2.15 19.13 -3.05
CA ARG A 168 -3.60 19.04 -2.76
C ARG A 168 -4.03 17.60 -3.02
N VAL A 169 -3.88 16.79 -1.98
CA VAL A 169 -4.35 15.41 -1.95
C VAL A 169 -5.29 15.30 -0.76
N SER A 170 -6.58 15.28 -1.04
CA SER A 170 -7.66 15.08 -0.08
C SER A 170 -7.88 13.58 0.18
N SER A 171 -8.56 13.25 1.27
CA SER A 171 -9.05 11.88 1.54
C SER A 171 -9.90 11.33 0.39
N ALA A 172 -10.65 12.19 -0.30
CA ALA A 172 -11.39 11.82 -1.51
C ALA A 172 -10.47 11.39 -2.66
N GLN A 173 -9.36 12.10 -2.87
CA GLN A 173 -8.36 11.73 -3.88
C GLN A 173 -7.59 10.46 -3.50
N LEU A 174 -7.37 10.20 -2.21
CA LEU A 174 -6.84 8.91 -1.74
C LEU A 174 -7.80 7.75 -2.03
N ALA A 175 -9.08 7.92 -1.73
CA ALA A 175 -10.10 6.90 -2.03
C ALA A 175 -10.27 6.70 -3.55
N GLU A 176 -10.20 7.78 -4.34
CA GLU A 176 -10.20 7.72 -5.80
C GLU A 176 -8.98 6.99 -6.34
N PHE A 177 -7.79 7.22 -5.77
CA PHE A 177 -6.60 6.47 -6.12
C PHE A 177 -6.75 4.97 -5.86
N VAL A 178 -7.31 4.57 -4.71
CA VAL A 178 -7.59 3.14 -4.45
C VAL A 178 -8.52 2.57 -5.51
N SER A 179 -9.57 3.31 -5.88
CA SER A 179 -10.48 2.94 -6.95
C SER A 179 -9.78 2.81 -8.31
N HIS A 180 -8.80 3.66 -8.62
CA HIS A 180 -7.98 3.57 -9.83
C HIS A 180 -6.99 2.41 -9.78
N LEU A 181 -6.32 2.20 -8.65
CA LEU A 181 -5.43 1.06 -8.43
C LEU A 181 -6.20 -0.24 -8.67
N ASN A 182 -7.45 -0.34 -8.19
CA ASN A 182 -8.35 -1.48 -8.43
C ASN A 182 -8.57 -1.81 -9.91
N ARG A 183 -8.42 -0.84 -10.81
CA ARG A 183 -8.61 -1.00 -12.25
C ARG A 183 -7.30 -1.10 -13.01
N ASP A 184 -6.24 -0.50 -12.49
CA ASP A 184 -4.91 -0.41 -13.10
C ASP A 184 -3.83 -0.51 -12.00
N PRO A 185 -3.07 -1.62 -11.91
CA PRO A 185 -2.00 -1.75 -10.92
C PRO A 185 -0.84 -0.76 -11.14
N GLY A 186 -0.75 -0.15 -12.34
CA GLY A 186 0.16 0.93 -12.68
C GLY A 186 -0.36 2.32 -12.31
N ALA A 187 -1.51 2.43 -11.64
CA ALA A 187 -2.05 3.71 -11.22
C ALA A 187 -1.03 4.47 -10.38
N LEU A 188 -0.85 5.74 -10.73
CA LEU A 188 0.11 6.64 -10.08
C LEU A 188 -0.63 7.58 -9.14
N PHE A 189 -0.04 7.75 -7.96
CA PHE A 189 -0.54 8.66 -6.96
C PHE A 189 0.42 9.83 -6.75
N MET A 190 -0.10 11.04 -6.84
CA MET A 190 0.65 12.24 -6.50
C MET A 190 0.90 12.27 -4.99
N TRP A 191 2.16 12.20 -4.55
CA TRP A 191 2.54 12.22 -3.14
C TRP A 191 3.51 13.37 -2.81
N PRO A 192 3.39 14.03 -1.64
CA PRO A 192 4.32 15.07 -1.23
C PRO A 192 5.77 14.58 -1.16
N VAL A 193 6.64 15.18 -1.95
CA VAL A 193 8.09 14.92 -1.87
C VAL A 193 8.66 15.55 -0.60
N GLY A 194 9.21 14.71 0.26
CA GLY A 194 9.82 15.10 1.52
C GLY A 194 10.57 13.93 2.15
N TYR A 195 11.56 13.41 1.42
CA TYR A 195 12.36 12.23 1.73
C TYR A 195 11.53 10.93 1.78
N LEU A 196 11.67 10.13 0.72
CA LEU A 196 11.31 8.70 0.71
C LEU A 196 12.10 7.95 1.79
#